data_AF-A0ABD1E505-F1
#
_entry.id   AF-A0ABD1E505-F1
#
_cell.length_a   1.000
_cell.length_b   1.000
_cell.length_c   1.000
_cell.angle_alpha   90.00
_cell.angle_beta   90.00
_cell.angle_gamma   90.00
#
_symmetry.space_group_name_H-M   'P 1'
#
loop_
_entity.id
_entity.type
_entity.pdbx_description
1 polymer ?
#
loop_
_entity_poly.entity_id
_entity_poly.type
_entity_poly.pdbx_seq_one_letter_code
_entity_poly.pdbx_strand_id
1 'polypeptide(L)'
;MDIACDCHPIGASGKTCNQATGQCPCKDGVVGITCNRCAKGFQQSRSHIAPCIKIPVVQMMATEEDDDGHPEEDPDSSVANVPYLAMKALFAMPKKKK
;
A
#
# COMPACT_ATOMS: atom_id res chain seq x y z
N MET A 1 5.80 7.05 -36.26
CA MET A 1 5.85 5.99 -35.23
C MET A 1 4.55 6.03 -34.47
N ASP A 2 3.69 5.05 -34.68
CA ASP A 2 2.50 4.83 -33.84
C ASP A 2 2.99 4.32 -32.48
N ILE A 3 2.58 4.95 -31.38
CA ILE A 3 2.94 4.48 -30.04
C ILE A 3 1.99 3.33 -29.68
N ALA A 4 2.53 2.12 -29.53
CA ALA A 4 1.72 0.98 -29.14
C ALA A 4 1.29 1.13 -27.67
N CYS A 5 0.00 1.30 -27.42
CA CYS A 5 -0.53 1.41 -26.06
C CYS A 5 -0.63 0.01 -25.42
N ASP A 6 0.27 -0.30 -24.50
CA ASP A 6 0.23 -1.54 -23.70
C ASP A 6 -0.36 -1.30 -22.31
N CYS A 7 -1.60 -0.82 -22.27
CA CYS A 7 -2.27 -0.50 -21.00
C CYS A 7 -2.65 -1.76 -20.22
N HIS A 8 -2.29 -1.82 -18.94
CA HIS A 8 -2.55 -2.97 -18.08
C HIS A 8 -4.05 -3.23 -17.92
N PRO A 9 -4.56 -4.44 -18.19
CA PRO A 9 -5.99 -4.71 -18.35
C PRO A 9 -6.81 -4.49 -17.05
N ILE A 10 -6.16 -4.65 -15.90
CA ILE A 10 -6.80 -4.47 -14.60
C ILE A 10 -6.55 -3.06 -14.05
N GLY A 11 -5.37 -2.49 -14.33
CA GLY A 11 -4.87 -1.26 -13.71
C GLY A 11 -5.25 0.01 -14.45
N ALA A 12 -5.47 -0.08 -15.76
CA ALA A 12 -5.98 1.01 -16.58
C ALA A 12 -7.52 0.99 -16.64
N SER A 13 -8.11 2.16 -16.87
CA SER A 13 -9.55 2.31 -17.14
C SER A 13 -9.89 2.10 -18.63
N GLY A 14 -8.87 2.08 -19.50
CA GLY A 14 -9.04 1.88 -20.93
C GLY A 14 -7.76 1.43 -21.64
N LYS A 15 -7.89 1.12 -22.93
CA LYS A 15 -6.78 0.68 -23.79
C LYS A 15 -6.14 1.83 -24.59
N THR A 16 -6.82 2.96 -24.67
CA THR A 16 -6.33 4.14 -25.37
C THR A 16 -5.41 4.93 -24.46
N CYS A 17 -4.16 5.09 -24.85
CA CYS A 17 -3.18 5.92 -24.17
C CYS A 17 -3.08 7.30 -24.83
N ASN A 18 -2.47 8.25 -24.14
CA ASN A 18 -2.15 9.55 -24.70
C ASN A 18 -1.16 9.38 -25.86
N GLN A 19 -1.49 9.88 -27.05
CA GLN A 19 -0.67 9.68 -28.25
C GLN A 19 0.66 10.45 -28.23
N ALA A 20 0.77 11.51 -27.42
CA ALA A 20 2.01 12.27 -27.27
C ALA A 20 2.95 11.67 -26.23
N THR A 21 2.42 11.13 -25.13
CA THR A 21 3.22 10.64 -23.99
C THR A 21 3.25 9.13 -23.81
N GLY A 22 2.32 8.41 -24.44
CA GLY A 22 2.08 6.98 -24.21
C GLY A 22 1.40 6.67 -22.87
N GLN A 23 1.02 7.69 -22.08
CA GLN A 23 0.44 7.48 -20.75
C GLN A 23 -0.99 6.92 -20.85
N CYS A 24 -1.20 5.77 -20.22
CA CYS A 24 -2.52 5.15 -20.07
C CYS A 24 -3.33 5.83 -18.96
N PRO A 25 -4.67 5.84 -19.07
CA PRO A 25 -5.53 6.34 -18.01
C PRO A 25 -5.60 5.30 -16.88
N CYS A 26 -4.94 5.58 -15.75
CA CYS A 26 -4.86 4.66 -14.63
C CYS A 26 -6.07 4.77 -13.69
N LYS A 27 -6.41 3.65 -13.04
CA LYS A 27 -7.39 3.62 -11.95
C LYS A 27 -6.82 4.20 -10.65
N ASP A 28 -7.69 4.43 -9.67
CA ASP A 28 -7.32 4.95 -8.36
C ASP A 28 -6.21 4.12 -7.71
N GLY A 29 -5.16 4.82 -7.25
CA GLY A 29 -4.01 4.20 -6.59
C GLY A 29 -3.10 3.40 -7.52
N VAL A 30 -3.28 3.44 -8.84
CA VAL A 30 -2.43 2.79 -9.84
C VAL A 30 -1.55 3.83 -10.54
N VAL A 31 -0.28 3.52 -10.79
CA VAL A 31 0.69 4.42 -11.42
C VAL A 31 1.55 3.70 -12.47
N GLY A 32 2.34 4.49 -13.20
CA GLY A 32 3.20 4.04 -14.31
C GLY A 32 2.58 4.34 -15.68
N ILE A 33 3.40 4.35 -16.74
CA ILE A 33 2.97 4.64 -18.12
C ILE A 33 1.86 3.70 -18.56
N THR A 34 1.99 2.42 -18.19
CA THR A 34 1.05 1.35 -18.54
C THR A 34 0.09 0.98 -17.40
N CYS A 35 0.09 1.71 -16.28
CA CYS A 35 -0.74 1.41 -15.10
C CYS A 35 -0.50 0.00 -14.51
N ASN A 36 0.77 -0.40 -14.40
CA ASN A 36 1.18 -1.76 -14.02
C ASN A 36 1.54 -1.94 -12.55
N ARG A 37 1.50 -0.88 -11.72
CA ARG A 37 1.87 -0.95 -10.30
C ARG A 37 1.00 -0.03 -9.44
N CYS A 38 0.88 -0.33 -8.15
CA CYS A 38 0.23 0.57 -7.21
C CYS A 38 1.14 1.75 -6.83
N ALA A 39 0.52 2.88 -6.51
CA ALA A 39 1.20 4.04 -5.93
C ALA A 39 1.77 3.70 -4.55
N LYS A 40 2.72 4.51 -4.07
CA LYS A 40 3.21 4.44 -2.70
C LYS A 40 2.01 4.59 -1.73
N GLY A 41 1.95 3.76 -0.69
CA GLY A 41 0.82 3.75 0.26
C GLY A 41 -0.42 2.99 -0.23
N PHE A 42 -0.34 2.29 -1.37
CA PHE A 42 -1.38 1.40 -1.86
C PHE A 42 -0.84 -0.03 -2.01
N GLN A 43 -1.71 -1.02 -1.80
CA GLN A 43 -1.41 -2.43 -1.99
C GLN A 43 -2.35 -3.07 -3.02
N GLN A 44 -1.89 -4.13 -3.68
CA GLN A 44 -2.72 -4.90 -4.58
C GLN A 44 -3.86 -5.58 -3.83
N SER A 45 -5.07 -5.43 -4.35
CA SER A 45 -6.28 -6.08 -3.86
C SER A 45 -6.65 -7.24 -4.79
N ARG A 46 -7.63 -8.05 -4.37
CA ARG A 46 -8.21 -9.12 -5.21
C ARG A 46 -9.36 -8.66 -6.09
N SER A 47 -9.69 -7.36 -6.08
CA SER A 47 -10.79 -6.79 -6.87
C SER A 47 -10.29 -6.32 -8.24
N HIS A 48 -10.94 -6.79 -9.30
CA HIS A 48 -10.71 -6.25 -10.65
C HIS A 48 -11.23 -4.81 -10.82
N ILE A 49 -12.17 -4.38 -9.97
CA ILE A 49 -12.72 -3.03 -9.97
C ILE A 49 -11.73 -2.06 -9.32
N ALA A 50 -11.26 -2.39 -8.12
CA ALA A 50 -10.33 -1.57 -7.34
C ALA A 50 -9.04 -2.36 -7.05
N PRO A 51 -8.11 -2.45 -8.02
CA PRO A 51 -6.95 -3.34 -7.90
C PRO A 51 -5.89 -2.83 -6.93
N CYS A 52 -5.89 -1.53 -6.60
CA CYS A 52 -5.01 -0.96 -5.60
C CYS A 52 -5.88 -0.32 -4.51
N ILE A 53 -5.69 -0.72 -3.27
CA ILE A 53 -6.39 -0.15 -2.11
C ILE A 53 -5.39 0.57 -1.20
N LYS A 54 -5.81 1.69 -0.62
CA LYS A 54 -4.97 2.47 0.29
C LYS A 54 -4.68 1.62 1.53
N ILE A 55 -3.41 1.53 1.90
CA ILE A 55 -2.99 0.83 3.10
C ILE A 55 -3.54 1.66 4.27
N PRO A 56 -4.41 1.10 5.14
CA PRO A 56 -4.83 1.81 6.34
C PRO A 56 -3.59 1.96 7.22
N VAL A 57 -3.05 3.18 7.25
CA VAL A 57 -2.05 3.58 8.24
C VAL A 57 -2.76 3.58 9.58
N VAL A 58 -2.68 2.47 10.31
CA VAL A 58 -3.08 2.45 11.72
C VAL A 58 -2.02 3.27 12.46
N GLN A 59 -2.21 4.58 12.43
CA GLN A 59 -1.61 5.62 13.27
C GLN A 59 -0.29 5.24 13.97
N MET A 60 0.85 5.11 13.26
CA MET A 60 2.17 5.10 13.92
C MET A 60 3.30 5.83 13.19
N MET A 61 3.14 6.36 11.98
CA MET A 61 4.14 7.28 11.41
C MET A 61 3.44 8.37 10.62
N ALA A 62 3.22 9.50 11.27
CA ALA A 62 3.23 10.78 10.61
C ALA A 62 4.69 11.19 10.50
N THR A 63 5.31 10.90 9.36
CA THR A 63 6.31 11.81 8.81
C THR A 63 5.85 12.11 7.40
N GLU A 64 5.33 13.32 7.23
CA GLU A 64 5.22 13.98 5.95
C GLU A 64 6.63 14.01 5.35
N GLU A 65 6.83 13.37 4.21
CA GLU A 65 8.00 13.63 3.36
C GLU A 65 7.46 14.14 2.02
N ASP A 66 6.97 15.37 2.08
CA ASP A 66 7.14 16.33 0.99
C ASP A 66 8.64 16.69 0.94
N ASP A 67 9.26 16.50 -0.23
CA ASP A 67 10.35 17.33 -0.78
C ASP A 67 11.28 18.08 0.20
N ASP A 68 12.30 17.41 0.76
CA ASP A 68 13.73 17.83 0.87
C ASP A 68 14.46 16.88 1.85
N GLY A 69 15.60 16.29 1.44
CA GLY A 69 16.09 15.04 2.04
C GLY A 69 16.89 15.11 3.35
N HIS A 70 16.84 14.02 4.13
CA HIS A 70 17.98 13.40 4.83
C HIS A 70 17.60 12.00 5.36
N PRO A 71 18.48 10.97 5.32
CA PRO A 71 18.23 9.68 5.97
C PRO A 71 18.94 9.62 7.34
N GLU A 72 18.20 9.41 8.42
CA GLU A 72 18.78 8.94 9.69
C GLU A 72 18.03 7.72 10.22
N GLU A 73 18.79 6.62 10.33
CA GLU A 73 18.34 5.33 10.81
C GLU A 73 18.41 5.32 12.35
N ASP A 74 17.27 5.18 13.04
CA ASP A 74 17.24 4.87 14.47
C ASP A 74 16.64 3.47 14.71
N PRO A 75 17.45 2.50 15.15
CA PRO A 75 17.00 1.16 15.49
C PRO A 75 16.59 1.09 16.97
N ASP A 76 15.47 1.71 17.34
CA ASP A 76 14.78 1.34 18.60
C ASP A 76 13.26 1.44 18.46
N SER A 77 12.72 0.65 17.54
CA SER A 77 11.28 0.34 17.57
C SER A 77 11.07 -0.92 18.40
N SER A 78 11.35 -0.82 19.70
CA SER A 78 10.79 -1.73 20.68
C SER A 78 9.34 -1.33 20.98
N VAL A 79 8.50 -1.25 19.93
CA VAL A 79 7.04 -1.15 20.08
C VAL A 79 6.54 -2.49 20.63
N ALA A 80 6.55 -2.61 21.95
CA ALA A 80 5.81 -3.64 22.64
C ALA A 80 4.35 -3.52 22.18
N ASN A 81 3.90 -4.46 21.36
CA ASN A 81 2.53 -4.55 20.91
C ASN A 81 1.64 -4.91 22.12
N VAL A 82 1.28 -3.89 22.90
CA VAL A 82 0.38 -3.94 24.07
C VAL A 82 -0.91 -4.73 23.81
N PRO A 83 -1.59 -4.67 22.64
CA PRO A 83 -2.82 -5.43 22.44
C PRO A 83 -2.63 -6.96 22.46
N TYR A 84 -1.46 -7.47 22.06
CA TYR A 84 -1.18 -8.91 22.07
C TYR A 84 -0.93 -9.46 23.49
N LEU A 85 -0.39 -8.63 24.39
CA LEU A 85 -0.08 -9.02 25.77
C LEU A 85 -1.34 -9.08 26.65
N ALA A 86 -2.31 -8.20 26.41
CA ALA A 86 -3.59 -8.21 27.12
C ALA A 86 -4.40 -9.50 26.88
N MET A 87 -4.34 -10.06 25.67
CA MET A 87 -5.04 -11.31 25.34
C MET A 87 -4.37 -12.55 25.97
N LYS A 88 -3.05 -12.55 26.16
CA LYS A 88 -2.34 -13.67 26.84
C LYS A 88 -2.63 -13.72 28.35
N ALA A 89 -2.90 -12.59 28.99
CA ALA A 89 -3.18 -12.54 30.44
C ALA A 89 -4.53 -13.18 30.82
N LEU A 90 -5.52 -13.19 29.92
CA LEU A 90 -6.84 -13.77 30.20
C LEU A 90 -6.87 -15.30 30.17
N PHE A 91 -5.94 -15.94 29.45
CA PHE A 91 -5.83 -17.41 29.41
C PHE A 91 -4.93 -17.99 30.50
N ALA A 92 -4.22 -17.16 31.26
CA ALA A 92 -3.41 -17.59 32.40
C ALA A 92 -4.25 -17.67 33.69
N MET A 93 -5.32 -18.48 33.68
CA MET A 93 -5.99 -18.86 34.91
C MET A 93 -5.16 -19.93 35.64
N PRO A 94 -4.88 -19.78 36.95
CA PRO A 94 -4.19 -20.80 37.72
C PRO A 94 -5.08 -22.05 37.83
N LYS A 95 -4.62 -23.20 37.33
CA LYS A 95 -5.24 -24.50 37.61
C LYS A 95 -5.23 -24.72 39.12
N LYS A 96 -6.34 -24.43 39.80
CA LYS A 96 -6.57 -24.87 41.17
C LYS A 96 -6.57 -26.40 41.17
N LYS A 97 -5.49 -27.00 41.64
CA LYS A 97 -5.49 -28.41 42.07
C LYS A 97 -6.41 -28.51 43.29
N LYS A 98 -7.53 -29.21 43.15
CA LYS A 98 -8.26 -29.83 44.25
C LYS A 98 -8.83 -31.15 43.76
#